data_AF-A0A929C387-F1
#
_entry.id   AF-A0A929C387-F1
#
_cell.length_a   1.000
_cell.length_b   1.000
_cell.length_c   1.000
_cell.angle_alpha   90.00
_cell.angle_beta   90.00
_cell.angle_gamma   90.00
#
_symmetry.space_group_name_H-M   'P 1'
#
loop_
_entity.id
_entity.type
_entity.pdbx_description
1 polymer ?
#
loop_
_entity_poly.entity_id
_entity_poly.type
_entity_poly.pdbx_seq_one_letter_code
_entity_poly.pdbx_strand_id
1 'polypeptide(L)'
;MKQITLIIILIFSLSTIAQNEAKLIRNGNRLYEEKEFKEAEVEYRKALEVNKDSYKGEFNLGDALYQQENYEESAKIFNNLTVKQPEKTLKGESFYNLGNSLLEAKKYEESIEVYKNALRNNPDDIDSKYNLEYARKKLQQQQQQQQNKDKNEDQDKKDQDKQDQQKDQESQDKKDEQQQQDQNKEENQDKQDEEKQNQDQQEKEQQQGNQQQQQQQQPKQISKEDAERMLEALKNDEKKTLEKLKKEKAKSVRGRKTEKDW
;
A
#
# COMPACT_ATOMS: atom_id res chain seq x y z
N MET A 1 -15.54 -25.98 56.66
CA MET A 1 -16.77 -25.96 55.82
C MET A 1 -17.01 -24.60 55.15
N LYS A 2 -17.08 -23.46 55.87
CA LYS A 2 -17.32 -22.13 55.26
C LYS A 2 -16.38 -21.75 54.09
N GLN A 3 -15.08 -22.08 54.17
CA GLN A 3 -14.15 -21.83 53.07
C GLN A 3 -14.38 -22.73 51.84
N ILE A 4 -14.80 -23.99 52.05
CA ILE A 4 -15.14 -24.91 50.97
C ILE A 4 -16.43 -24.46 50.27
N THR A 5 -17.41 -23.97 51.03
CA THR A 5 -18.67 -23.42 50.47
C THR A 5 -18.43 -22.14 49.66
N LEU A 6 -17.52 -21.25 50.10
CA LEU A 6 -17.11 -20.05 49.36
C LEU A 6 -16.38 -20.38 48.05
N ILE A 7 -15.48 -21.37 48.06
CA ILE A 7 -14.78 -21.84 46.86
C ILE A 7 -15.75 -22.47 45.86
N ILE A 8 -16.74 -23.24 46.32
CA ILE A 8 -17.76 -23.84 45.44
C ILE A 8 -18.65 -22.77 44.78
N ILE A 9 -19.05 -21.71 45.50
CA ILE A 9 -19.84 -20.61 44.94
C ILE A 9 -19.03 -19.81 43.90
N LEU A 10 -17.73 -19.60 44.13
CA LEU A 10 -16.84 -18.93 43.18
C LEU A 10 -16.63 -19.74 41.90
N ILE A 11 -16.53 -21.07 42.00
CA ILE A 11 -16.40 -21.96 40.83
C ILE A 11 -17.72 -22.00 40.03
N PHE A 12 -18.87 -21.92 40.71
CA PHE A 12 -20.19 -21.93 40.06
C PHE A 12 -20.45 -20.62 39.28
N SER A 13 -20.06 -19.46 39.81
CA SER A 13 -20.25 -18.17 39.13
C SER A 13 -19.35 -17.98 37.92
N LEU A 14 -18.11 -18.50 37.94
CA LEU A 14 -17.22 -18.50 36.78
C LEU A 14 -17.72 -19.41 35.64
N SER A 15 -18.40 -20.51 35.99
CA SER A 15 -18.93 -21.47 35.02
C SER A 15 -20.08 -20.91 34.17
N THR A 16 -20.92 -20.02 34.73
CA THR A 16 -22.05 -19.43 34.00
C THR A 16 -21.62 -18.31 33.05
N ILE A 17 -20.59 -17.53 33.43
CA ILE A 17 -20.03 -16.45 32.59
C ILE A 17 -19.39 -17.04 31.32
N ALA A 18 -18.56 -18.08 31.47
CA ALA A 18 -17.88 -18.73 30.35
C ALA A 18 -18.85 -19.42 29.36
N GLN A 19 -19.94 -20.01 29.86
CA GLN A 19 -20.95 -20.62 29.00
C GLN A 19 -21.72 -19.59 28.16
N ASN A 20 -21.95 -18.39 28.70
CA ASN A 20 -22.65 -17.34 27.98
C ASN A 20 -21.80 -16.77 26.84
N GLU A 21 -20.51 -16.49 27.10
CA GLU A 21 -19.56 -16.06 26.07
C GLU A 21 -19.46 -17.06 24.92
N ALA A 22 -19.23 -18.35 25.23
CA ALA A 22 -19.05 -19.38 24.22
C ALA A 22 -20.29 -19.57 23.31
N LYS A 23 -21.49 -19.29 23.85
CA LYS A 23 -22.74 -19.29 23.06
C LYS A 23 -22.77 -18.12 22.08
N LEU A 24 -22.42 -16.91 22.53
CA LEU A 24 -22.36 -15.72 21.69
C LEU A 24 -21.33 -15.88 20.55
N ILE A 25 -20.13 -16.39 20.86
CA ILE A 25 -19.11 -16.68 19.83
C ILE A 25 -19.64 -17.68 18.81
N ARG A 26 -20.30 -18.77 19.24
CA ARG A 26 -20.85 -19.78 18.31
C ARG A 26 -21.94 -19.20 17.41
N ASN A 27 -22.80 -18.34 17.95
CA ASN A 27 -23.82 -17.63 17.16
C ASN A 27 -23.17 -16.72 16.13
N GLY A 28 -22.16 -15.94 16.55
CA GLY A 28 -21.38 -15.09 15.66
C GLY A 28 -20.72 -15.89 14.53
N ASN A 29 -20.11 -17.03 14.85
CA ASN A 29 -19.49 -17.91 13.86
C ASN A 29 -20.50 -18.42 12.83
N ARG A 30 -21.69 -18.84 13.27
CA ARG A 30 -22.76 -19.27 12.36
C ARG A 30 -23.19 -18.14 11.42
N LEU A 31 -23.38 -16.93 11.95
CA LEU A 31 -23.73 -15.76 11.14
C LEU A 31 -22.61 -15.40 10.15
N TYR A 32 -21.36 -15.54 10.57
CA TYR A 32 -20.19 -15.33 9.72
C TYR A 32 -20.16 -16.34 8.56
N GLU A 33 -20.41 -17.62 8.84
CA GLU A 33 -20.54 -18.67 7.81
C GLU A 33 -21.71 -18.41 6.84
N GLU A 34 -22.81 -17.84 7.34
CA GLU A 34 -23.96 -17.36 6.56
C GLU A 34 -23.67 -16.05 5.78
N LYS A 35 -22.47 -15.45 5.96
CA LYS A 35 -22.03 -14.16 5.39
C LYS A 35 -22.79 -12.94 5.92
N GLU A 36 -23.52 -13.10 7.01
CA GLU A 36 -24.19 -12.02 7.76
C GLU A 36 -23.16 -11.36 8.70
N PHE A 37 -22.16 -10.70 8.12
CA PHE A 37 -20.96 -10.25 8.86
C PHE A 37 -21.25 -9.16 9.89
N LYS A 38 -22.24 -8.31 9.63
CA LYS A 38 -22.64 -7.23 10.55
C LYS A 38 -23.31 -7.80 11.80
N GLU A 39 -24.15 -8.81 11.63
CA GLU A 39 -24.81 -9.54 12.70
C GLU A 39 -23.79 -10.38 13.48
N ALA A 40 -22.82 -10.99 12.79
CA ALA A 40 -21.71 -11.69 13.43
C ALA A 40 -20.89 -10.74 14.32
N GLU A 41 -20.54 -9.55 13.82
CA GLU A 41 -19.88 -8.50 14.60
C GLU A 41 -20.66 -8.18 15.89
N VAL A 42 -21.99 -8.01 15.81
CA VAL A 42 -22.83 -7.73 16.98
C VAL A 42 -22.69 -8.83 18.03
N GLU A 43 -22.74 -10.11 17.64
CA GLU A 43 -22.58 -11.22 18.57
C GLU A 43 -21.16 -11.30 19.16
N TYR A 44 -20.12 -11.01 18.38
CA TYR A 44 -18.75 -10.95 18.91
C TYR A 44 -18.54 -9.79 19.89
N ARG A 45 -19.11 -8.61 19.62
CA ARG A 45 -19.07 -7.48 20.56
C ARG A 45 -19.79 -7.81 21.87
N LYS A 46 -20.96 -8.46 21.82
CA LYS A 46 -21.63 -8.97 23.02
C LYS A 46 -20.77 -10.00 23.77
N ALA A 47 -20.08 -10.88 23.07
CA ALA A 47 -19.16 -11.83 23.70
C ALA A 47 -18.03 -11.09 24.46
N LEU A 48 -17.50 -10.01 23.89
CA LEU A 48 -16.48 -9.16 24.51
C LEU A 48 -17.01 -8.31 25.68
N GLU A 49 -18.32 -8.01 25.73
CA GLU A 49 -18.93 -7.41 26.92
C GLU A 49 -18.94 -8.40 28.11
N VAL A 50 -19.11 -9.70 27.82
CA VAL A 50 -19.05 -10.77 28.83
C VAL A 50 -17.61 -11.06 29.24
N ASN A 51 -16.69 -11.12 28.27
CA ASN A 51 -15.26 -11.35 28.49
C ASN A 51 -14.39 -10.48 27.59
N LYS A 52 -13.89 -9.37 28.15
CA LYS A 52 -13.10 -8.35 27.43
C LYS A 52 -11.74 -8.84 26.95
N ASP A 53 -11.23 -9.94 27.52
CA ASP A 53 -9.92 -10.51 27.22
C ASP A 53 -10.02 -11.77 26.34
N SER A 54 -11.20 -12.05 25.77
CA SER A 54 -11.40 -13.19 24.89
C SER A 54 -10.63 -13.03 23.57
N TYR A 55 -9.53 -13.77 23.44
CA TYR A 55 -8.78 -13.84 22.17
C TYR A 55 -9.69 -14.22 21.00
N LYS A 56 -10.52 -15.26 21.18
CA LYS A 56 -11.40 -15.75 20.11
C LYS A 56 -12.46 -14.71 19.73
N GLY A 57 -13.06 -14.04 20.71
CA GLY A 57 -14.04 -12.98 20.45
C GLY A 57 -13.43 -11.79 19.70
N GLU A 58 -12.24 -11.35 20.13
CA GLU A 58 -11.54 -10.22 19.51
C GLU A 58 -11.00 -10.61 18.11
N PHE A 59 -10.47 -11.82 17.92
CA PHE A 59 -10.01 -12.32 16.62
C PHE A 59 -11.17 -12.41 15.61
N ASN A 60 -12.28 -13.03 15.99
CA ASN A 60 -13.42 -13.20 15.10
C ASN A 60 -14.12 -11.85 14.79
N LEU A 61 -14.09 -10.89 15.73
CA LEU A 61 -14.52 -9.53 15.47
C LEU A 61 -13.65 -8.86 14.38
N GLY A 62 -12.32 -9.02 14.46
CA GLY A 62 -11.40 -8.55 13.43
C GLY A 62 -11.74 -9.15 12.06
N ASP A 63 -11.96 -10.47 11.99
CA ASP A 63 -12.34 -11.15 10.75
C ASP A 63 -13.68 -10.64 10.19
N ALA A 64 -14.68 -10.40 11.04
CA ALA A 64 -15.98 -9.87 10.61
C ALA A 64 -15.85 -8.44 10.05
N LEU A 65 -15.03 -7.60 10.66
CA LEU A 65 -14.76 -6.25 10.18
C LEU A 65 -13.99 -6.27 8.85
N TYR A 66 -13.05 -7.20 8.69
CA TYR A 66 -12.34 -7.39 7.42
C TYR A 66 -13.29 -7.74 6.28
N GLN A 67 -14.22 -8.68 6.49
CA GLN A 67 -15.22 -9.05 5.47
C GLN A 67 -16.20 -7.92 5.14
N GLN A 68 -16.40 -6.98 6.07
CA GLN A 68 -17.18 -5.76 5.83
C GLN A 68 -16.37 -4.64 5.17
N GLU A 69 -15.14 -4.93 4.72
CA GLU A 69 -14.19 -3.96 4.15
C GLU A 69 -13.79 -2.82 5.10
N ASN A 70 -14.06 -2.97 6.41
CA ASN A 70 -13.61 -2.05 7.45
C ASN A 70 -12.18 -2.41 7.88
N TYR A 71 -11.26 -2.26 6.93
CA TYR A 71 -9.89 -2.73 7.04
C TYR A 71 -9.09 -2.00 8.13
N GLU A 72 -9.33 -0.71 8.34
CA GLU A 72 -8.64 0.07 9.36
C GLU A 72 -9.02 -0.36 10.78
N GLU A 73 -10.30 -0.66 11.04
CA GLU A 73 -10.72 -1.14 12.35
C GLU A 73 -10.27 -2.58 12.58
N SER A 74 -10.38 -3.44 11.56
CA SER A 74 -9.80 -4.78 11.55
C SER A 74 -8.31 -4.75 11.92
N ALA A 75 -7.53 -3.88 11.28
CA ALA A 75 -6.10 -3.71 11.55
C ALA A 75 -5.84 -3.29 13.01
N LYS A 76 -6.65 -2.40 13.59
CA LYS A 76 -6.48 -2.01 15.01
C LYS A 76 -6.67 -3.21 15.95
N ILE A 77 -7.69 -4.03 15.69
CA ILE A 77 -7.98 -5.23 16.47
C ILE A 77 -6.83 -6.22 16.39
N PHE A 78 -6.39 -6.59 15.17
CA PHE A 78 -5.30 -7.55 15.02
C PHE A 78 -3.98 -7.02 15.59
N ASN A 79 -3.68 -5.73 15.45
CA ASN A 79 -2.52 -5.14 16.09
C ASN A 79 -2.57 -5.28 17.62
N ASN A 80 -3.73 -5.04 18.25
CA ASN A 80 -3.89 -5.25 19.68
C ASN A 80 -3.62 -6.71 20.08
N LEU A 81 -4.12 -7.67 19.31
CA LEU A 81 -3.89 -9.11 19.55
C LEU A 81 -2.40 -9.47 19.47
N THR A 82 -1.63 -8.88 18.55
CA THR A 82 -0.18 -9.10 18.46
C THR A 82 0.59 -8.63 19.70
N VAL A 83 0.05 -7.64 20.42
CA VAL A 83 0.64 -7.10 21.65
C VAL A 83 0.23 -7.96 22.85
N LYS A 84 -1.06 -8.33 22.96
CA LYS A 84 -1.61 -9.09 24.09
C LYS A 84 -1.16 -10.55 24.13
N GLN A 85 -0.96 -11.19 22.97
CA GLN A 85 -0.70 -12.63 22.92
C GLN A 85 0.80 -12.97 22.99
N PRO A 86 1.23 -13.73 24.01
CA PRO A 86 2.63 -14.18 24.11
C PRO A 86 2.90 -15.46 23.31
N GLU A 87 1.85 -16.25 22.99
CA GLU A 87 2.00 -17.50 22.24
C GLU A 87 2.35 -17.20 20.78
N LYS A 88 3.42 -17.86 20.30
CA LYS A 88 4.06 -17.51 19.03
C LYS A 88 3.15 -17.80 17.84
N THR A 89 2.40 -18.89 17.88
CA THR A 89 1.49 -19.31 16.80
C THR A 89 0.35 -18.31 16.62
N LEU A 90 -0.42 -18.03 17.69
CA LEU A 90 -1.49 -17.05 17.72
C LEU A 90 -1.00 -15.64 17.38
N LYS A 91 0.21 -15.28 17.83
CA LYS A 91 0.84 -14.01 17.47
C LYS A 91 1.17 -13.96 15.97
N GLY A 92 1.63 -15.08 15.39
CA GLY A 92 1.84 -15.23 13.95
C GLY A 92 0.55 -15.06 13.15
N GLU A 93 -0.53 -15.74 13.54
CA GLU A 93 -1.86 -15.63 12.92
C GLU A 93 -2.40 -14.18 13.01
N SER A 94 -2.23 -13.54 14.17
CA SER A 94 -2.66 -12.14 14.36
C SER A 94 -1.85 -11.18 13.49
N PHE A 95 -0.53 -11.41 13.33
CA PHE A 95 0.27 -10.63 12.39
C PHE A 95 -0.16 -10.89 10.93
N TYR A 96 -0.46 -12.13 10.56
CA TYR A 96 -0.94 -12.44 9.21
C TYR A 96 -2.23 -11.67 8.88
N ASN A 97 -3.23 -11.71 9.77
CA ASN A 97 -4.49 -10.97 9.55
C ASN A 97 -4.34 -9.45 9.62
N LEU A 98 -3.43 -8.93 10.46
CA LEU A 98 -3.04 -7.52 10.43
C LEU A 98 -2.44 -7.15 9.07
N GLY A 99 -1.58 -8.00 8.52
CA GLY A 99 -0.97 -7.83 7.21
C GLY A 99 -2.02 -7.77 6.10
N ASN A 100 -3.00 -8.68 6.13
CA ASN A 100 -4.13 -8.72 5.20
C ASN A 100 -4.96 -7.42 5.28
N SER A 101 -5.31 -7.00 6.49
CA SER A 101 -6.08 -5.77 6.70
C SER A 101 -5.34 -4.54 6.16
N LEU A 102 -4.04 -4.42 6.43
CA LEU A 102 -3.23 -3.30 5.91
C LEU A 102 -3.06 -3.35 4.39
N LEU A 103 -2.95 -4.56 3.81
CA LEU A 103 -2.83 -4.77 2.38
C LEU A 103 -4.07 -4.25 1.65
N GLU A 104 -5.27 -4.62 2.11
CA GLU A 104 -6.53 -4.15 1.51
C GLU A 104 -6.78 -2.65 1.75
N ALA A 105 -6.34 -2.13 2.91
CA ALA A 105 -6.27 -0.69 3.16
C ALA A 105 -5.21 0.05 2.31
N LYS A 106 -4.53 -0.64 1.39
CA LYS A 106 -3.48 -0.12 0.49
C LYS A 106 -2.27 0.48 1.21
N LYS A 107 -2.05 0.10 2.47
CA LYS A 107 -0.88 0.46 3.29
C LYS A 107 0.21 -0.56 3.09
N TYR A 108 0.73 -0.63 1.86
CA TYR A 108 1.56 -1.74 1.40
C TYR A 108 2.88 -1.84 2.17
N GLU A 109 3.53 -0.71 2.47
CA GLU A 109 4.77 -0.67 3.27
C GLU A 109 4.57 -1.25 4.67
N GLU A 110 3.49 -0.85 5.36
CA GLU A 110 3.16 -1.35 6.70
C GLU A 110 2.83 -2.85 6.65
N SER A 111 2.02 -3.26 5.67
CA SER A 111 1.66 -4.66 5.44
C SER A 111 2.89 -5.55 5.25
N ILE A 112 3.90 -5.11 4.48
CA ILE A 112 5.17 -5.82 4.28
C ILE A 112 5.90 -6.07 5.60
N GLU A 113 6.02 -5.06 6.46
CA GLU A 113 6.70 -5.23 7.76
C GLU A 113 5.93 -6.19 8.68
N VAL A 114 4.60 -6.14 8.63
CA VAL A 114 3.74 -7.01 9.41
C VAL A 114 3.82 -8.48 8.94
N TYR A 115 3.79 -8.77 7.64
CA TYR A 115 3.97 -10.15 7.15
C TYR A 115 5.36 -10.70 7.49
N LYS A 116 6.41 -9.86 7.48
CA LYS A 116 7.72 -10.28 8.00
C LYS A 116 7.64 -10.69 9.47
N ASN A 117 6.84 -10.00 10.29
CA ASN A 117 6.60 -10.39 11.68
C ASN A 117 5.79 -11.68 11.79
N ALA A 118 4.79 -11.90 10.94
CA ALA A 118 4.08 -13.18 10.86
C ALA A 118 5.07 -14.33 10.61
N LEU A 119 5.96 -14.21 9.62
CA LEU A 119 6.98 -15.21 9.29
C LEU A 119 8.08 -15.38 10.36
N ARG A 120 8.40 -14.35 11.14
CA ARG A 120 9.28 -14.49 12.32
C ARG A 120 8.62 -15.38 13.39
N ASN A 121 7.30 -15.32 13.49
CA ASN A 121 6.51 -16.09 14.44
C ASN A 121 6.25 -17.51 13.93
N ASN A 122 5.79 -17.65 12.69
CA ASN A 122 5.55 -18.90 11.97
C ASN A 122 6.28 -18.91 10.61
N PRO A 123 7.53 -19.41 10.55
CA PRO A 123 8.33 -19.38 9.31
C PRO A 123 7.81 -20.24 8.15
N ASP A 124 6.92 -21.19 8.44
CA ASP A 124 6.39 -22.15 7.48
C ASP A 124 5.00 -21.74 6.95
N ASP A 125 4.48 -20.58 7.37
CA ASP A 125 3.24 -20.01 6.86
C ASP A 125 3.40 -19.59 5.39
N ILE A 126 2.87 -20.42 4.48
CA ILE A 126 2.95 -20.22 3.04
C ILE A 126 2.12 -19.01 2.61
N ASP A 127 0.97 -18.78 3.26
CA ASP A 127 0.07 -17.69 2.92
C ASP A 127 0.70 -16.34 3.26
N SER A 128 1.35 -16.24 4.43
CA SER A 128 2.16 -15.06 4.77
C SER A 128 3.28 -14.79 3.76
N LYS A 129 3.96 -15.84 3.24
CA LYS A 129 4.99 -15.67 2.20
C LYS A 129 4.39 -15.14 0.91
N TYR A 130 3.29 -15.72 0.47
CA TYR A 130 2.61 -15.28 -0.75
C TYR A 130 2.14 -13.82 -0.64
N ASN A 131 1.47 -13.46 0.47
CA ASN A 131 0.93 -12.13 0.66
C ASN A 131 2.01 -11.06 0.86
N LEU A 132 3.14 -11.39 1.49
CA LEU A 132 4.31 -10.49 1.57
C LEU A 132 4.78 -10.05 0.18
N GLU A 133 4.85 -11.00 -0.75
CA GLU A 133 5.37 -10.75 -2.10
C GLU A 133 4.35 -10.02 -2.95
N TYR A 134 3.06 -10.36 -2.78
CA TYR A 134 1.97 -9.60 -3.35
C TYR A 134 1.97 -8.14 -2.87
N ALA A 135 2.16 -7.89 -1.58
CA ALA A 135 2.26 -6.55 -1.01
C ALA A 135 3.45 -5.75 -1.59
N ARG A 136 4.64 -6.37 -1.72
CA ARG A 136 5.81 -5.74 -2.37
C ARG A 136 5.53 -5.33 -3.81
N LYS A 137 4.85 -6.19 -4.56
CA LYS A 137 4.48 -5.89 -5.95
C LYS A 137 3.48 -4.73 -6.03
N LYS A 138 2.49 -4.70 -5.14
CA LYS A 138 1.53 -3.59 -5.06
C LYS A 138 2.22 -2.26 -4.75
N LEU A 139 3.16 -2.27 -3.81
CA LEU A 139 3.99 -1.11 -3.50
C LEU A 139 4.80 -0.64 -4.72
N GLN A 140 5.48 -1.56 -5.41
CA GLN A 140 6.23 -1.21 -6.62
C GLN A 140 5.33 -0.59 -7.70
N GLN A 141 4.13 -1.14 -7.90
CA GLN A 141 3.15 -0.59 -8.85
C GLN A 141 2.69 0.82 -8.45
N GLN A 142 2.44 1.05 -7.16
CA GLN A 142 2.06 2.36 -6.64
C GLN A 142 3.16 3.40 -6.88
N GLN A 143 4.42 3.05 -6.63
CA GLN A 143 5.58 3.92 -6.86
C GLN A 143 5.77 4.25 -8.35
N GLN A 144 5.60 3.27 -9.24
CA GLN A 144 5.67 3.50 -10.69
C GLN A 144 4.58 4.44 -11.18
N GLN A 145 3.35 4.29 -10.66
CA GLN A 145 2.24 5.19 -11.01
C GLN A 145 2.50 6.63 -10.54
N GLN A 146 3.11 6.82 -9.37
CA GLN A 146 3.49 8.14 -8.88
C GLN A 146 4.58 8.77 -9.76
N GLN A 147 5.65 8.03 -10.07
CA GLN A 147 6.72 8.52 -10.95
C GLN A 147 6.24 8.91 -12.35
N ASN A 148 5.26 8.18 -12.90
CA ASN A 148 4.69 8.52 -14.21
C ASN A 148 3.82 9.78 -14.14
N LYS A 149 3.15 10.05 -13.02
CA LYS A 149 2.41 11.31 -12.81
C LYS A 149 3.36 12.49 -12.69
N ASP A 150 4.42 12.36 -11.87
CA ASP A 150 5.41 13.42 -11.68
C ASP A 150 6.09 13.81 -13.00
N LYS A 151 6.42 12.81 -13.85
CA LYS A 151 6.99 13.06 -15.18
C LYS A 151 6.04 13.80 -16.12
N ASN A 152 4.74 13.51 -16.06
CA ASN A 152 3.74 14.19 -16.86
C ASN A 152 3.55 15.64 -16.37
N GLU A 153 3.53 15.87 -15.06
CA GLU A 153 3.45 17.23 -14.49
C GLU A 153 4.69 18.08 -14.83
N ASP A 154 5.89 17.48 -14.84
CA ASP A 154 7.12 18.16 -15.26
C ASP A 154 7.15 18.46 -16.77
N GLN A 155 6.52 17.61 -17.61
CA GLN A 155 6.34 17.89 -19.02
C GLN A 155 5.34 19.02 -19.25
N ASP A 156 4.20 19.00 -18.57
CA ASP A 156 3.19 20.06 -18.66
C ASP A 156 3.77 21.42 -18.24
N LYS A 157 4.57 21.47 -17.16
CA LYS A 157 5.27 22.69 -16.74
C LYS A 157 6.33 23.15 -17.74
N LYS A 158 7.10 22.23 -18.34
CA LYS A 158 8.08 22.59 -19.38
C LYS A 158 7.44 23.11 -20.65
N ASP A 159 6.28 22.58 -21.03
CA ASP A 159 5.53 23.08 -22.18
C ASP A 159 4.91 24.45 -21.88
N GLN A 160 4.48 24.70 -20.64
CA GLN A 160 4.00 26.00 -20.19
C GLN A 160 5.12 27.06 -20.17
N ASP A 161 6.30 26.73 -19.63
CA ASP A 161 7.47 27.62 -19.62
C ASP A 161 7.97 27.94 -21.03
N LYS A 162 7.91 26.98 -21.96
CA LYS A 162 8.24 27.23 -23.38
C LYS A 162 7.23 28.17 -24.05
N GLN A 163 5.95 28.06 -23.70
CA GLN A 163 4.91 28.92 -24.25
C GLN A 163 5.04 30.36 -23.74
N ASP A 164 5.44 30.54 -22.48
CA ASP A 164 5.69 31.88 -21.92
C ASP A 164 6.99 32.50 -22.45
N GLN A 165 8.05 31.71 -22.65
CA GLN A 165 9.28 32.20 -23.32
C GLN A 165 9.05 32.61 -24.79
N GLN A 166 8.16 31.93 -25.51
CA GLN A 166 7.78 32.34 -26.87
C GLN A 166 7.02 33.67 -26.89
N LYS A 167 6.16 33.93 -25.89
CA LYS A 167 5.46 35.23 -25.76
C LYS A 167 6.42 36.39 -25.42
N ASP A 168 7.45 36.12 -24.62
CA ASP A 168 8.46 37.13 -24.30
C ASP A 168 9.38 37.44 -25.50
N GLN A 169 9.71 36.43 -26.32
CA GLN A 169 10.43 36.65 -27.59
C GLN A 169 9.61 37.45 -28.61
N GLU A 170 8.32 37.13 -28.81
CA GLU A 170 7.45 37.94 -29.67
C GLU A 170 7.29 39.39 -29.16
N SER A 171 7.41 39.61 -27.85
CA SER A 171 7.34 40.93 -27.24
C SER A 171 8.65 41.73 -27.39
N GLN A 172 9.79 41.06 -27.52
CA GLN A 172 11.08 41.68 -27.81
C GLN A 172 11.25 41.99 -29.31
N ASP A 173 10.86 41.08 -30.20
CA ASP A 173 10.94 41.31 -31.65
C ASP A 173 10.04 42.49 -32.09
N LYS A 174 8.87 42.66 -31.44
CA LYS A 174 7.99 43.84 -31.68
C LYS A 174 8.60 45.15 -31.19
N LYS A 175 9.49 45.13 -30.20
CA LYS A 175 10.20 46.34 -29.71
C LYS A 175 11.36 46.71 -30.63
N ASP A 176 12.06 45.72 -31.18
CA ASP A 176 13.17 45.96 -32.12
C ASP A 176 12.66 46.39 -33.51
N GLU A 177 11.50 45.89 -33.98
CA GLU A 177 10.83 46.43 -35.17
C GLU A 177 10.38 47.89 -34.98
N GLN A 178 9.96 48.28 -33.77
CA GLN A 178 9.57 49.67 -33.49
C GLN A 178 10.79 50.61 -33.46
N GLN A 179 11.95 50.15 -32.99
CA GLN A 179 13.19 50.94 -33.03
C GLN A 179 13.80 51.05 -34.44
N GLN A 180 13.64 50.03 -35.29
CA GLN A 180 14.05 50.13 -36.70
C GLN A 180 13.11 51.00 -37.54
N GLN A 181 11.82 51.12 -37.18
CA GLN A 181 10.92 52.07 -37.83
C GLN A 181 11.18 53.54 -37.46
N ASP A 182 11.78 53.82 -36.32
CA ASP A 182 12.15 55.19 -35.93
C ASP A 182 13.52 55.64 -36.50
N GLN A 183 14.43 54.70 -36.82
CA GLN A 183 15.69 55.04 -37.50
C GLN A 183 15.55 55.18 -39.02
N ASN A 184 14.53 54.58 -39.65
CA ASN A 184 14.28 54.71 -41.09
C ASN A 184 13.41 55.93 -41.47
N LYS A 185 13.09 56.83 -40.54
CA LYS A 185 12.33 58.07 -40.84
C LYS A 185 13.18 59.30 -41.15
N GLU A 186 14.51 59.22 -41.14
CA GLU A 186 15.39 60.35 -41.49
C GLU A 186 16.14 60.22 -42.82
N GLU A 187 16.10 59.08 -43.51
CA GLU A 187 16.72 58.94 -44.85
C GLU A 187 15.78 58.25 -45.85
N ASN A 188 14.88 59.05 -46.43
CA ASN A 188 14.66 59.16 -47.89
C ASN A 188 13.25 59.69 -48.19
N GLN A 189 13.19 61.01 -48.37
CA GLN A 189 12.28 61.61 -49.34
C GLN A 189 12.85 61.35 -50.73
N ASP A 190 12.35 60.33 -51.44
CA ASP A 190 11.90 60.50 -52.82
C ASP A 190 11.38 59.18 -53.43
N LYS A 191 10.15 59.27 -53.92
CA LYS A 191 9.52 58.53 -55.03
C LYS A 191 8.76 57.22 -54.74
N GLN A 192 7.45 57.45 -54.79
CA GLN A 192 6.42 56.76 -55.60
C GLN A 192 5.72 55.53 -55.00
N ASP A 193 4.50 55.83 -54.52
CA ASP A 193 3.24 55.23 -54.96
C ASP A 193 3.20 53.71 -55.16
N GLU A 194 2.71 53.00 -54.15
CA GLU A 194 1.40 52.36 -54.27
C GLU A 194 0.83 52.04 -52.87
N GLU A 195 -0.30 52.68 -52.56
CA GLU A 195 -1.09 52.43 -51.37
C GLU A 195 -1.82 51.07 -51.41
N LYS A 196 -1.75 50.37 -50.27
CA LYS A 196 -2.82 49.58 -49.61
C LYS A 196 -3.24 48.25 -50.25
N GLN A 197 -2.72 47.14 -49.69
CA GLN A 197 -3.40 46.39 -48.62
C GLN A 197 -2.49 45.28 -48.06
N ASN A 198 -1.97 45.50 -46.84
CA ASN A 198 -1.65 44.43 -45.87
C ASN A 198 -2.97 43.69 -45.56
N GLN A 199 -3.03 42.40 -45.22
CA GLN A 199 -2.27 41.67 -44.21
C GLN A 199 -2.74 40.21 -44.32
N ASP A 200 -1.84 39.25 -44.50
CA ASP A 200 -1.89 37.98 -43.75
C ASP A 200 -0.64 37.14 -44.04
N GLN A 201 0.23 37.19 -43.03
CA GLN A 201 1.41 36.40 -42.81
C GLN A 201 1.06 34.93 -42.58
N GLN A 202 1.97 34.06 -43.03
CA GLN A 202 2.46 32.89 -42.28
C GLN A 202 1.44 32.03 -41.52
N GLU A 203 0.68 31.22 -42.26
CA GLU A 203 0.24 29.90 -41.77
C GLU A 203 0.38 28.87 -42.89
N LYS A 204 1.61 28.40 -43.14
CA LYS A 204 1.86 27.18 -43.91
C LYS A 204 3.04 26.41 -43.33
N GLU A 205 2.87 25.89 -42.12
CA GLU A 205 3.51 24.66 -41.66
C GLU A 205 2.93 24.26 -40.31
N GLN A 206 1.86 23.46 -40.31
CA GLN A 206 1.56 22.39 -39.33
C GLN A 206 0.16 21.81 -39.56
N GLN A 207 -0.07 21.23 -40.74
CA GLN A 207 -1.12 20.22 -40.90
C GLN A 207 -0.56 19.04 -41.70
N GLN A 208 0.20 18.20 -41.02
CA GLN A 208 0.29 16.78 -41.35
C GLN A 208 0.10 15.96 -40.07
N GLY A 209 -1.14 15.51 -39.89
CA GLY A 209 -1.44 14.11 -39.61
C GLY A 209 -0.95 13.54 -38.30
N ASN A 210 -1.44 14.05 -37.16
CA ASN A 210 -1.48 13.26 -35.93
C ASN A 210 -2.68 12.31 -35.98
N GLN A 211 -2.53 11.20 -36.71
CA GLN A 211 -3.41 10.04 -36.63
C GLN A 211 -2.54 8.79 -36.55
N GLN A 212 -2.24 8.33 -35.32
CA GLN A 212 -2.21 6.90 -35.06
C GLN A 212 -2.34 6.55 -33.56
N GLN A 213 -3.49 5.91 -33.29
CA GLN A 213 -3.71 4.84 -32.32
C GLN A 213 -3.81 5.16 -30.83
N GLN A 214 -5.07 5.37 -30.44
CA GLN A 214 -5.69 4.64 -29.34
C GLN A 214 -5.30 3.14 -29.40
N GLN A 215 -4.54 2.68 -28.41
CA GLN A 215 -4.71 1.33 -27.88
C GLN A 215 -4.92 1.46 -26.37
N GLN A 216 -6.17 1.26 -25.95
CA GLN A 216 -6.51 0.93 -24.58
C GLN A 216 -5.72 -0.32 -24.17
N GLN A 217 -4.66 -0.15 -23.39
CA GLN A 217 -4.06 -1.25 -22.66
C GLN A 217 -4.83 -1.41 -21.36
N GLN A 218 -5.67 -2.43 -21.29
CA GLN A 218 -6.09 -2.99 -20.01
C GLN A 218 -4.83 -3.34 -19.20
N PRO A 219 -4.83 -3.14 -17.86
CA PRO A 219 -3.69 -3.50 -17.04
C PRO A 219 -3.46 -5.01 -17.17
N LYS A 220 -2.32 -5.39 -17.78
CA LYS A 220 -1.86 -6.78 -17.86
C LYS A 220 -1.87 -7.36 -16.44
N GLN A 221 -2.84 -8.21 -16.14
CA GLN A 221 -2.72 -9.15 -15.05
C GLN A 221 -1.47 -9.99 -15.32
N ILE A 222 -0.61 -10.08 -14.31
CA ILE A 222 0.56 -10.98 -14.35
C ILE A 222 0.04 -12.39 -14.63
N SER A 223 0.62 -13.06 -15.63
CA SER A 223 0.25 -14.45 -15.89
C SER A 223 0.64 -15.30 -14.69
N LYS A 224 -0.03 -16.43 -14.52
CA LYS A 224 0.29 -17.37 -13.44
C LYS A 224 1.77 -17.78 -13.47
N GLU A 225 2.36 -17.91 -14.66
CA GLU A 225 3.79 -18.20 -14.83
C GLU A 225 4.70 -17.05 -14.35
N ASP A 226 4.28 -15.79 -14.49
CA ASP A 226 5.04 -14.64 -13.99
C ASP A 226 5.02 -14.57 -12.45
N ALA A 227 3.89 -14.91 -11.84
CA ALA A 227 3.78 -15.04 -10.39
C ALA A 227 4.63 -16.21 -9.86
N GLU A 228 4.62 -17.34 -10.58
CA GLU A 228 5.44 -18.52 -10.24
C GLU A 228 6.94 -18.24 -10.41
N ARG A 229 7.36 -17.54 -11.47
CA ARG A 229 8.76 -17.12 -11.66
C ARG A 229 9.23 -16.16 -10.57
N MET A 230 8.37 -15.23 -10.17
CA MET A 230 8.64 -14.37 -9.01
C MET A 230 8.79 -15.19 -7.75
N LEU A 231 7.86 -16.11 -7.47
CA LEU A 231 7.91 -16.98 -6.30
C LEU A 231 9.20 -17.81 -6.27
N GLU A 232 9.65 -18.32 -7.42
CA GLU A 232 10.90 -19.08 -7.56
C GLU A 232 12.13 -18.20 -7.32
N ALA A 233 12.15 -16.98 -7.86
CA ALA A 233 13.22 -16.02 -7.60
C ALA A 233 13.32 -15.66 -6.10
N LEU A 234 12.18 -15.53 -5.44
CA LEU A 234 12.08 -15.17 -4.03
C LEU A 234 12.48 -16.31 -3.10
N LYS A 235 12.12 -17.56 -3.42
CA LYS A 235 12.65 -18.76 -2.73
C LYS A 235 14.17 -18.80 -2.75
N ASN A 236 14.78 -18.41 -3.88
CA ASN A 236 16.23 -18.38 -4.01
C ASN A 236 16.88 -17.27 -3.17
N ASP A 237 16.24 -16.11 -3.05
CA ASP A 237 16.74 -15.00 -2.23
C ASP A 237 16.51 -15.21 -0.72
N GLU A 238 15.40 -15.83 -0.31
CA GLU A 238 15.16 -16.29 1.06
C GLU A 238 16.24 -17.31 1.47
N LYS A 239 16.53 -18.30 0.61
CA LYS A 239 17.58 -19.30 0.84
C LYS A 239 18.96 -18.64 1.02
N LYS A 240 19.32 -17.68 0.18
CA LYS A 240 20.58 -16.92 0.33
C LYS A 240 20.62 -16.14 1.65
N THR A 241 19.50 -15.54 2.04
CA THR A 241 19.39 -14.76 3.28
C THR A 241 19.54 -15.66 4.52
N LEU A 242 18.88 -16.83 4.52
CA LEU A 242 19.02 -17.84 5.56
C LEU A 242 20.45 -18.38 5.67
N GLU A 243 21.11 -18.63 4.55
CA GLU A 243 22.52 -19.04 4.51
C GLU A 243 23.44 -17.96 5.09
N LYS A 244 23.22 -16.68 4.78
CA LYS A 244 23.95 -15.56 5.38
C LYS A 244 23.72 -15.50 6.90
N LEU A 245 22.48 -15.61 7.34
CA LEU A 245 22.13 -15.60 8.77
C LEU A 245 22.78 -16.77 9.54
N LYS A 246 22.78 -17.98 8.96
CA LYS A 246 23.47 -19.14 9.54
C LYS A 246 24.97 -18.90 9.64
N LYS A 247 25.59 -18.33 8.60
CA LYS A 247 27.03 -17.99 8.59
C LYS A 247 27.37 -16.93 9.65
N GLU A 248 26.55 -15.90 9.80
CA GLU A 248 26.75 -14.87 10.83
C GLU A 248 26.55 -15.42 12.25
N LYS A 249 25.53 -16.27 12.48
CA LYS A 249 25.38 -16.99 13.75
C LYS A 249 26.56 -17.92 14.05
N ALA A 250 27.08 -18.64 13.06
CA ALA A 250 28.24 -19.50 13.24
C ALA A 250 29.52 -18.70 13.57
N LYS A 251 29.70 -17.51 12.98
CA LYS A 251 30.80 -16.61 13.31
C LYS A 251 30.67 -16.04 14.73
N SER A 252 29.48 -15.63 15.16
CA SER A 252 29.29 -15.09 16.51
C SER A 252 29.47 -16.15 17.61
N VAL A 253 29.11 -17.41 17.34
CA VAL A 253 29.35 -18.54 18.24
C VAL A 253 30.84 -18.90 18.32
N ARG A 254 31.60 -18.77 17.23
CA ARG A 254 33.06 -18.95 17.25
C ARG A 254 33.77 -17.82 17.99
N GLY A 255 33.34 -16.57 17.82
CA GLY A 255 33.92 -15.41 18.53
C GLY A 255 33.73 -15.44 20.06
N ARG A 256 32.65 -16.06 20.56
CA ARG A 256 32.43 -16.25 22.01
C ARG A 256 33.27 -17.37 22.64
N LYS A 257 33.88 -18.27 21.86
CA LYS A 257 34.70 -19.38 22.38
C LYS A 257 36.18 -19.04 22.53
N THR A 258 36.63 -17.87 22.09
CA THR A 258 38.04 -17.46 22.10
C THR A 258 38.43 -16.49 23.21
N GLU A 259 37.51 -16.10 24.09
CA GLU A 259 37.81 -15.27 25.27
C GLU A 259 37.59 -16.07 26.55
N LYS A 260 38.54 -16.96 26.86
CA LYS A 260 38.93 -17.38 28.22
C LYS A 260 40.04 -18.42 28.11
N ASP A 261 41.26 -17.93 27.95
CA ASP A 261 42.46 -18.62 28.40
C ASP A 261 43.34 -17.59 29.12
N TRP A 262 43.06 -17.46 30.42
CA TRP A 262 43.99 -17.18 31.52
C TRP A 262 43.24 -17.36 32.84
#